data_AF-A0A8C2R842-F1
#
_entry.id   AF-A0A8C2R842-F1
#
_cell.length_a   1.000
_cell.length_b   1.000
_cell.length_c   1.000
_cell.angle_alpha   90.00
_cell.angle_beta   90.00
_cell.angle_gamma   90.00
#
_symmetry.space_group_name_H-M   'P 1'
#
loop_
_entity.id
_entity.type
_entity.pdbx_description
1 polymer ?
#
loop_
_entity_poly.entity_id
_entity_poly.type
_entity_poly.pdbx_seq_one_letter_code
_entity_poly.pdbx_strand_id
1 'polypeptide(L)'
;TADGKAGKDSGKANTKALSHSQRAKVLELAGNASEDLKVKCITPHHLQLAIRGDEGLDSLIKATVASGDVSPQLQISGKRG
;
A
#
# COMPACT_ATOMS: atom_id res chain seq x y z
N THR A 1 -20.13 0.95 -42.17
CA THR A 1 -19.49 2.18 -41.65
C THR A 1 -18.90 1.87 -40.31
N ALA A 2 -17.58 1.80 -40.23
CA ALA A 2 -16.85 1.64 -38.97
C ALA A 2 -16.81 3.02 -38.29
N ASP A 3 -17.28 3.12 -37.06
CA ASP A 3 -16.89 4.21 -36.17
C ASP A 3 -16.42 3.57 -34.87
N GLY A 4 -15.10 3.60 -34.70
CA GLY A 4 -14.45 3.18 -33.47
C GLY A 4 -14.29 4.37 -32.54
N LYS A 5 -14.27 4.10 -31.24
CA LYS A 5 -13.37 4.79 -30.31
C LYS A 5 -12.87 3.79 -29.27
N ALA A 6 -11.67 3.26 -29.52
CA ALA A 6 -10.87 2.64 -28.49
C ALA A 6 -10.51 3.73 -27.46
N GLY A 7 -11.15 3.67 -26.29
CA GLY A 7 -10.83 4.50 -25.15
C GLY A 7 -9.40 4.21 -24.71
N LYS A 8 -8.48 5.10 -25.06
CA LYS A 8 -7.10 5.12 -24.58
C LYS A 8 -7.11 5.73 -23.17
N ASP A 9 -7.59 4.98 -22.19
CA ASP A 9 -7.25 5.28 -20.80
C ASP A 9 -5.83 4.76 -20.59
N SER A 10 -4.85 5.53 -21.06
CA SER A 10 -3.48 5.36 -20.61
C SER A 10 -3.45 5.80 -19.16
N GLY A 11 -3.86 4.90 -18.27
CA GLY A 11 -3.72 5.03 -16.83
C GLY A 11 -2.28 5.41 -16.56
N LYS A 12 -2.05 6.71 -16.32
CA LYS A 12 -0.75 7.23 -15.97
C LYS A 12 -0.48 6.66 -14.60
N ALA A 13 0.24 5.54 -14.55
CA ALA A 13 0.74 4.97 -13.31
C ALA A 13 1.57 6.08 -12.65
N ASN A 14 0.99 6.74 -11.65
CA ASN A 14 1.70 7.70 -10.83
C ASN A 14 2.60 6.90 -9.88
N THR A 15 3.65 6.31 -10.44
CA THR A 15 4.69 5.61 -9.69
C THR A 15 5.49 6.65 -8.93
N LYS A 16 5.07 6.95 -7.70
CA LYS A 16 5.88 7.77 -6.80
C LYS A 16 7.14 6.98 -6.46
N ALA A 17 8.30 7.48 -6.89
CA ALA A 17 9.57 6.85 -6.63
C ALA A 17 9.89 6.92 -5.13
N LEU A 18 10.03 5.76 -4.49
CA LEU A 18 10.55 5.65 -3.13
C LEU A 18 12.06 5.92 -3.15
N SER A 19 12.54 6.80 -2.28
CA SER A 19 13.97 7.07 -2.14
C SER A 19 14.72 5.82 -1.66
N HIS A 20 16.04 5.79 -1.84
CA HIS A 20 16.85 4.69 -1.32
C HIS A 20 16.75 4.58 0.22
N SER A 21 16.72 5.71 0.93
CA SER A 21 16.57 5.76 2.39
C SER A 21 15.21 5.25 2.87
N GLN A 22 14.12 5.55 2.15
CA GLN A 22 12.79 5.04 2.47
C GLN A 22 12.72 3.52 2.32
N ARG A 23 13.31 2.97 1.26
CA ARG A 23 13.38 1.52 1.05
C ARG A 23 14.20 0.82 2.14
N ALA A 24 15.35 1.38 2.51
CA ALA A 24 16.17 0.85 3.59
C ALA A 24 15.43 0.86 4.93
N LYS A 25 14.75 1.97 5.26
CA LYS A 25 13.97 2.10 6.50
C LYS A 25 12.83 1.09 6.59
N VAL A 26 12.08 0.88 5.50
CA VAL A 26 11.04 -0.15 5.43
C VAL A 26 11.61 -1.54 5.72
N LEU A 27 12.79 -1.85 5.15
CA LEU A 27 13.43 -3.15 5.31
C LEU A 27 13.93 -3.38 6.74
N GLU A 28 14.51 -2.35 7.37
CA GLU A 28 14.93 -2.37 8.78
C GLU A 28 13.73 -2.63 9.70
N LEU A 29 12.65 -1.86 9.55
CA LEU A 29 11.44 -1.99 10.37
C LEU A 29 10.75 -3.36 10.16
N ALA A 30 10.69 -3.84 8.91
CA ALA A 30 10.12 -5.15 8.60
C ALA A 30 11.01 -6.30 9.10
N GLY A 31 12.33 -6.12 9.12
CA GLY A 31 13.29 -7.03 9.74
C GLY A 31 13.08 -7.14 11.25
N ASN A 32 12.97 -5.99 11.93
CA ASN A 32 12.73 -5.93 13.37
C ASN A 32 11.39 -6.61 13.75
N ALA A 33 10.34 -6.41 12.94
CA ALA A 33 9.06 -7.11 13.12
C ALA A 33 9.16 -8.63 12.84
N SER A 34 10.04 -9.05 11.94
CA SER A 34 10.30 -10.47 11.65
C SER A 34 11.04 -11.16 12.81
N GLU A 35 11.98 -10.44 13.43
CA GLU A 35 12.73 -10.92 14.60
C GLU A 35 11.85 -11.09 15.82
N ASP A 36 10.94 -10.13 16.07
CA ASP A 36 9.95 -10.21 17.16
C ASP A 36 9.07 -11.47 17.03
N LEU A 37 8.66 -11.79 15.80
CA LEU A 37 7.84 -12.96 15.49
C LEU A 37 8.66 -14.26 15.36
N LYS A 38 9.98 -14.23 15.63
CA LYS A 38 10.91 -15.38 15.56
C LYS A 38 10.89 -16.12 14.22
N VAL A 39 10.62 -15.41 13.12
CA VAL A 39 10.55 -15.96 11.78
C VAL A 39 11.72 -15.45 10.94
N LYS A 40 12.36 -16.35 10.18
CA LYS A 40 13.55 -16.04 9.37
C LYS A 40 13.24 -15.31 8.06
N CYS A 41 11.97 -15.09 7.74
CA CYS A 41 11.52 -14.57 6.46
C CYS A 41 10.60 -13.36 6.66
N ILE A 42 10.88 -12.27 5.95
CA ILE A 42 10.02 -11.10 5.92
C ILE A 42 8.76 -11.43 5.11
N THR A 43 7.62 -11.48 5.78
CA THR A 43 6.32 -11.73 5.14
C THR A 43 5.65 -10.41 4.75
N PRO A 44 4.66 -10.42 3.82
CA PRO A 44 3.85 -9.24 3.51
C PRO A 44 3.22 -8.60 4.75
N HIS A 45 2.92 -9.41 5.79
CA HIS A 45 2.39 -8.92 7.06
C HIS A 45 3.39 -8.04 7.82
N HIS A 46 4.67 -8.41 7.89
CA HIS A 46 5.70 -7.57 8.53
C HIS A 46 5.89 -6.26 7.78
N LEU A 47 5.81 -6.31 6.44
CA LEU A 47 5.89 -5.12 5.61
C LEU A 47 4.70 -4.17 5.87
N GLN A 48 3.49 -4.71 5.99
CA GLN A 48 2.31 -3.92 6.35
C GLN A 48 2.42 -3.33 7.76
N LEU A 49 2.95 -4.08 8.74
CA LEU A 49 3.18 -3.55 10.09
C LEU A 49 4.22 -2.42 10.08
N ALA A 50 5.33 -2.60 9.37
CA ALA A 50 6.37 -1.58 9.23
C ALA A 50 5.84 -0.30 8.55
N ILE A 51 5.01 -0.44 7.52
CA ILE A 51 4.39 0.69 6.81
C ILE A 51 3.37 1.41 7.70
N ARG A 52 2.50 0.67 8.41
CA ARG A 52 1.47 1.27 9.27
C ARG A 52 2.04 1.85 10.58
N GLY A 53 3.19 1.35 11.03
CA GLY A 53 3.89 1.84 12.20
C GLY A 53 4.68 3.13 11.96
N ASP A 54 4.89 3.52 10.70
CA ASP A 54 5.60 4.75 10.33
C ASP A 54 4.65 5.71 9.61
N GLU A 55 4.33 6.85 10.23
CA GLU A 55 3.37 7.82 9.68
C GLU A 55 3.80 8.37 8.31
N GLY A 56 5.10 8.50 8.06
CA GLY A 56 5.63 8.97 6.78
C GLY A 56 5.37 7.97 5.64
N LEU A 57 5.50 6.68 5.93
CA LEU A 57 5.23 5.59 5.00
C LEU A 57 3.72 5.31 4.85
N ASP A 58 2.95 5.33 5.95
CA ASP A 58 1.49 5.16 5.92
C ASP A 58 0.84 6.25 5.06
N SER A 59 1.21 7.53 5.28
CA SER A 59 0.72 8.66 4.49
C SER A 59 1.13 8.56 3.03
N LEU A 60 2.37 8.13 2.75
CA LEU A 60 2.87 7.96 1.40
C LEU A 60 2.12 6.87 0.63
N ILE A 61 1.87 5.73 1.27
CA ILE A 61 1.13 4.62 0.71
C ILE A 61 -0.34 5.01 0.54
N LYS A 62 -0.96 5.65 1.52
CA LYS A 62 -2.33 6.19 1.39
C LYS A 62 -2.44 7.20 0.26
N ALA A 63 -1.51 8.13 0.11
CA ALA A 63 -1.51 9.10 -0.99
C ALA A 63 -1.34 8.43 -2.36
N THR A 64 -0.57 7.33 -2.41
CA THR A 64 -0.37 6.55 -3.63
C THR A 64 -1.60 5.71 -3.97
N VAL A 65 -2.23 5.08 -2.97
CA VAL A 65 -3.43 4.24 -3.12
C VAL A 65 -4.70 5.08 -3.30
N ALA A 66 -4.82 6.25 -2.69
CA ALA A 66 -5.95 7.16 -2.88
C ALA A 66 -6.05 7.70 -4.32
N SER A 67 -4.97 7.59 -5.11
CA SER A 67 -4.99 7.92 -6.54
C SER A 67 -5.55 6.79 -7.42
N GLY A 68 -5.87 5.63 -6.86
CA GLY A 68 -6.48 4.51 -7.57
C GLY A 68 -7.47 3.81 -6.66
N ASP A 69 -8.76 4.10 -6.85
CA ASP A 69 -9.92 3.50 -6.19
C ASP A 69 -9.63 2.15 -5.50
N VAL A 70 -9.32 2.19 -4.20
CA VAL A 70 -9.20 0.98 -3.36
C VAL A 70 -9.87 1.28 -2.03
N SER A 71 -11.11 0.85 -1.93
CA SER A 71 -11.79 0.64 -0.65
C SER A 71 -12.88 -0.41 -0.78
N PRO A 72 -12.66 -1.65 -0.30
CA PRO A 72 -13.70 -2.41 0.36
C PRO A 72 -13.55 -2.19 1.87
N GLN A 73 -13.81 -0.96 2.35
CA GLN A 73 -14.11 -0.75 3.76
C GLN A 73 -15.51 -1.33 4.04
N LEU A 74 -15.56 -2.63 4.32
CA LEU A 74 -16.75 -3.26 4.91
C LEU A 74 -16.91 -2.75 6.34
N GLN A 75 -17.50 -1.57 6.49
CA GLN A 75 -18.08 -1.15 7.77
C GLN A 75 -19.33 -2.00 8.00
N ILE A 76 -19.19 -3.11 8.74
CA ILE A 76 -20.34 -3.85 9.26
C ILE A 76 -20.95 -2.99 10.39
N SER A 77 -21.65 -1.92 10.02
CA SER A 77 -22.48 -1.16 10.94
C SER A 77 -23.74 -1.99 11.20
N GLY A 78 -23.64 -2.90 12.17
CA GLY A 78 -24.79 -3.58 12.74
C GLY A 78 -25.64 -2.59 13.54
N LYS A 79 -26.49 -1.81 12.87
CA LYS A 79 -27.71 -1.29 13.50
C LYS A 79 -28.80 -2.32 13.34
N ARG A 80 -28.88 -3.24 14.30
CA ARG A 80 -30.16 -3.87 14.67
C ARG A 80 -30.91 -2.86 15.52
N GLY A 81 -32.03 -2.36 15.00
CA GLY A 81 -32.92 -1.42 15.68
C GLY A 81 -34.03 -1.01 14.73
#